data_AF-A0A9D8TS49-F1
#
_entry.id   AF-A0A9D8TS49-F1
#
_cell.length_a   1.000
_cell.length_b   1.000
_cell.length_c   1.000
_cell.angle_alpha   90.00
_cell.angle_beta   90.00
_cell.angle_gamma   90.00
#
_symmetry.space_group_name_H-M   'P 1'
#
loop_
_entity.id
_entity.type
_entity.pdbx_description
1 polymer ?
#
loop_
_entity_poly.entity_id
_entity_poly.type
_entity_poly.pdbx_seq_one_letter_code
_entity_poly.pdbx_strand_id
1 'polypeptide(L)'
;MKYYFAMSIKRLLRAPTALIFNLVYPVFIVVVDGALSGHHMVDGKSWMNYNISAVIATGLIPMACIAFSMYAARQIGNGSVSRLNYFGVKTRWLMLADLLAQIVCATMGIALAMIVGWLWFKLKAPGAGYFFAYILQI
;
A
#
# COMPACT_ATOMS: atom_id res chain seq x y z
N MET A 1 21.94 2.18 -7.56
CA MET A 1 20.49 2.00 -7.27
C MET A 1 20.23 1.46 -5.86
N LYS A 2 20.91 0.40 -5.41
CA LYS A 2 20.77 -0.17 -4.05
C LYS A 2 20.85 0.87 -2.91
N TYR A 3 21.84 1.77 -2.93
CA TYR A 3 22.00 2.82 -1.92
C TYR A 3 20.87 3.86 -1.92
N TYR A 4 20.38 4.23 -3.12
CA TYR A 4 19.24 5.15 -3.26
C TYR A 4 17.96 4.54 -2.67
N PHE A 5 17.70 3.27 -2.97
CA PHE A 5 16.53 2.54 -2.48
C PHE A 5 16.53 2.38 -0.95
N ALA A 6 17.66 1.97 -0.37
CA ALA A 6 17.78 1.84 1.09
C ALA A 6 17.61 3.19 1.81
N MET A 7 18.11 4.27 1.22
CA MET A 7 17.91 5.63 1.74
C MET A 7 16.44 6.04 1.67
N SER A 8 15.78 5.80 0.53
CA SER A 8 14.34 6.07 0.33
C SER A 8 13.46 5.34 1.33
N ILE A 9 13.70 4.05 1.56
CA ILE A 9 12.97 3.27 2.59
C ILE A 9 13.16 3.90 3.98
N LYS A 10 14.40 4.20 4.38
CA LYS A 10 14.66 4.83 5.69
C LYS A 10 13.96 6.19 5.82
N ARG A 11 13.92 6.99 4.75
CA ARG A 11 13.23 8.28 4.74
C ARG A 11 11.71 8.12 4.87
N LEU A 12 11.14 7.13 4.17
CA LEU A 12 9.72 6.83 4.18
C LEU A 12 9.27 6.30 5.56
N LEU A 13 10.03 5.39 6.15
CA LEU A 13 9.77 4.89 7.52
C LEU A 13 9.91 5.96 8.61
N ARG A 14 10.74 6.99 8.37
CA ARG A 14 10.89 8.15 9.27
C ARG A 14 9.84 9.24 9.02
N ALA A 15 9.08 9.17 7.94
CA ALA A 15 8.01 10.11 7.64
C ALA A 15 6.70 9.57 8.24
N PRO A 16 6.23 10.11 9.37
CA PRO A 16 5.09 9.54 10.10
C PRO A 16 3.82 9.47 9.24
N THR A 17 3.59 10.48 8.40
CA THR A 17 2.46 10.50 7.47
C THR A 17 2.51 9.36 6.45
N ALA A 18 3.67 9.10 5.86
CA ALA A 18 3.82 8.03 4.88
C ALA A 18 3.66 6.65 5.53
N LEU A 19 4.19 6.47 6.73
CA LEU A 19 4.05 5.22 7.50
C LEU A 19 2.59 4.96 7.88
N ILE A 20 1.86 5.98 8.30
CA ILE A 20 0.44 5.84 8.63
C ILE A 20 -0.36 5.42 7.39
N PHE A 21 -0.27 6.15 6.28
CA PHE A 21 -1.10 5.86 5.12
C PHE A 21 -0.72 4.58 4.37
N ASN A 22 0.55 4.17 4.41
CA ASN A 22 0.99 2.97 3.72
C ASN A 22 0.87 1.69 4.55
N LEU A 23 0.90 1.79 5.89
CA LEU A 23 1.08 0.62 6.76
C LEU A 23 -0.03 0.48 7.80
N VAL A 24 -0.40 1.58 8.45
CA VAL A 24 -1.42 1.58 9.51
C VAL A 24 -2.82 1.66 8.92
N TYR A 25 -3.04 2.57 7.97
CA TYR A 25 -4.35 2.80 7.34
C TYR A 25 -4.91 1.55 6.64
N PRO A 26 -4.11 0.75 5.90
CA PRO A 26 -4.60 -0.50 5.34
C PRO A 26 -5.14 -1.48 6.37
N VAL A 27 -4.45 -1.61 7.50
CA VAL A 27 -4.91 -2.48 8.59
C VAL A 27 -6.17 -1.90 9.24
N PHE A 28 -6.16 -0.60 9.51
CA PHE A 28 -7.28 0.09 10.13
C PHE A 28 -8.58 -0.07 9.33
N ILE A 29 -8.54 0.14 8.01
CA ILE A 29 -9.76 0.05 7.20
C ILE A 29 -10.33 -1.37 7.16
N VAL A 30 -9.47 -2.40 7.13
CA VAL A 30 -9.92 -3.81 7.18
C VAL A 30 -10.52 -4.15 8.54
N VAL A 31 -9.96 -3.63 9.63
CA VAL A 31 -10.54 -3.81 10.97
C VAL A 31 -11.90 -3.13 11.08
N VAL A 32 -12.04 -1.91 10.57
CA VAL A 32 -13.31 -1.17 10.59
C VAL A 32 -14.37 -1.87 9.74
N ASP A 33 -14.04 -2.23 8.49
CA ASP A 33 -14.97 -2.95 7.60
C ASP A 33 -15.36 -4.31 8.19
N GLY A 34 -14.40 -5.01 8.80
CA GLY A 34 -14.62 -6.29 9.45
C GLY A 34 -15.48 -6.19 10.70
N ALA A 35 -15.29 -5.16 11.52
CA ALA A 35 -16.11 -4.92 12.69
C ALA A 35 -17.56 -4.57 12.32
N LEU A 36 -17.76 -3.82 11.24
CA LEU A 36 -19.09 -3.43 10.77
C LEU A 36 -19.84 -4.60 10.12
N SER A 37 -19.16 -5.35 9.26
CA SER A 37 -19.83 -6.29 8.35
C SER A 37 -19.16 -7.65 8.21
N GLY A 38 -17.99 -7.87 8.82
CA GLY A 38 -17.18 -9.08 8.59
C GLY A 38 -17.86 -10.40 8.98
N HIS A 39 -18.80 -10.37 9.93
CA HIS A 39 -19.56 -11.55 10.34
C HIS A 39 -20.86 -11.77 9.56
N HIS A 40 -21.32 -10.79 8.78
CA HIS A 40 -22.46 -10.97 7.90
C HIS A 40 -22.12 -12.02 6.84
N MET A 41 -23.01 -12.99 6.67
CA MET A 41 -22.87 -14.01 5.65
C MET A 41 -23.77 -13.68 4.47
N VAL A 42 -23.18 -13.70 3.28
CA VAL A 42 -23.89 -13.65 1.99
C VAL A 42 -23.58 -14.96 1.28
N ASP A 43 -24.61 -15.72 0.91
CA ASP A 43 -24.48 -17.05 0.27
C ASP A 43 -23.56 -18.02 1.01
N GLY A 44 -23.60 -18.03 2.35
CA GLY A 44 -22.76 -18.88 3.20
C GLY A 44 -21.26 -18.51 3.23
N LYS A 45 -20.88 -17.38 2.63
CA LYS A 45 -19.51 -16.81 2.72
C LYS A 45 -19.54 -15.51 3.51
N SER A 46 -18.46 -15.22 4.25
CA SER A 46 -18.30 -13.94 4.95
C SER A 46 -18.27 -12.78 3.95
N TRP A 47 -19.00 -11.69 4.25
CA TRP A 47 -19.02 -10.43 3.51
C TRP A 47 -17.62 -9.89 3.21
N MET A 48 -16.71 -10.05 4.17
CA MET A 48 -15.31 -9.62 4.05
C MET A 48 -14.62 -10.27 2.84
N ASN A 49 -14.98 -11.50 2.46
CA ASN A 49 -14.42 -12.16 1.27
C ASN A 49 -14.85 -11.50 -0.05
N TYR A 50 -16.03 -10.90 -0.07
CA TYR A 50 -16.55 -10.19 -1.24
C TYR A 50 -16.01 -8.76 -1.29
N ASN A 51 -15.92 -8.10 -0.13
CA ASN A 51 -15.61 -6.68 -0.05
C ASN A 51 -14.10 -6.37 -0.07
N ILE A 52 -13.25 -7.28 0.40
CA ILE A 52 -11.81 -6.98 0.55
C ILE A 52 -11.15 -6.55 -0.77
N SER A 53 -11.55 -7.15 -1.90
CA SER A 53 -11.02 -6.80 -3.21
C SER A 53 -11.45 -5.39 -3.63
N ALA A 54 -12.71 -5.03 -3.37
CA ALA A 54 -13.23 -3.68 -3.61
C ALA A 54 -12.53 -2.66 -2.71
N VAL A 55 -12.30 -2.96 -1.43
CA VAL A 55 -11.57 -2.10 -0.48
C VAL A 55 -10.12 -1.90 -0.91
N ILE A 56 -9.43 -2.95 -1.34
CA ILE A 56 -8.05 -2.84 -1.85
C ILE A 56 -8.02 -1.98 -3.12
N ALA A 57 -8.91 -2.27 -4.09
CA ALA A 57 -8.91 -1.63 -5.40
C ALA A 57 -9.32 -0.15 -5.35
N THR A 58 -10.36 0.18 -4.57
CA THR A 58 -10.93 1.53 -4.53
C THR A 58 -10.39 2.37 -3.38
N GLY A 59 -9.96 1.74 -2.28
CA GLY A 59 -9.42 2.42 -1.11
C GLY A 59 -7.90 2.46 -1.11
N LEU A 60 -7.26 1.29 -1.00
CA LEU A 60 -5.83 1.20 -0.68
C LEU A 60 -4.91 1.62 -1.82
N ILE A 61 -5.21 1.18 -3.04
CA ILE A 61 -4.38 1.51 -4.21
C ILE A 61 -4.40 3.02 -4.51
N PRO A 62 -5.58 3.69 -4.63
CA PRO A 62 -5.63 5.14 -4.83
C PRO A 62 -4.97 5.91 -3.69
N MET A 63 -5.14 5.46 -2.44
CA MET A 63 -4.52 6.12 -1.29
C MET A 63 -2.99 6.04 -1.34
N ALA A 64 -2.42 4.90 -1.74
CA ALA A 64 -0.98 4.75 -1.93
C ALA A 64 -0.42 5.68 -3.02
N CYS A 65 -1.19 5.90 -4.10
CA CYS A 65 -0.86 6.83 -5.17
C CYS A 65 -0.89 8.29 -4.69
N ILE A 66 -1.91 8.68 -3.91
CA ILE A 66 -2.00 10.02 -3.32
C ILE A 66 -0.86 10.25 -2.31
N ALA A 67 -0.56 9.26 -1.48
CA ALA A 67 0.55 9.34 -0.52
C ALA A 67 1.89 9.57 -1.24
N PHE A 68 2.13 8.90 -2.38
CA PHE A 68 3.30 9.14 -3.20
C PHE A 68 3.36 10.57 -3.74
N SER A 69 2.29 11.04 -4.37
CA SER A 69 2.26 12.36 -5.01
C SER A 69 2.44 13.47 -3.98
N MET A 70 1.82 13.36 -2.81
CA MET A 70 2.03 14.28 -1.68
C MET A 70 3.49 14.30 -1.22
N TYR A 71 4.12 13.12 -1.07
CA TYR A 71 5.51 13.02 -0.63
C TYR A 71 6.47 13.61 -1.67
N ALA A 72 6.25 13.32 -2.96
CA ALA A 72 7.02 13.89 -4.06
C ALA A 72 6.88 15.42 -4.10
N ALA A 73 5.65 15.94 -4.00
CA ALA A 73 5.38 17.38 -3.97
C ALA A 73 6.08 18.07 -2.79
N ARG A 74 6.05 17.45 -1.60
CA ARG A 74 6.74 17.96 -0.40
C ARG A 74 8.25 18.04 -0.58
N GLN A 75 8.85 17.04 -1.21
CA GLN A 75 10.29 17.04 -1.47
C GLN A 75 10.73 18.13 -2.46
N ILE A 76 9.89 18.41 -3.45
CA ILE A 76 10.11 19.48 -4.42
C ILE A 76 9.93 20.84 -3.72
N GLY A 77 8.82 21.04 -3.00
CA GLY A 77 8.50 22.30 -2.32
C GLY A 77 9.49 22.69 -1.24
N ASN A 78 10.05 21.72 -0.49
CA ASN A 78 11.05 21.99 0.54
C ASN A 78 12.48 22.14 -0.02
N GLY A 79 12.68 22.05 -1.34
CA GLY A 79 13.99 22.14 -1.98
C GLY A 79 14.97 21.02 -1.58
N SER A 80 14.47 19.92 -0.99
CA SER A 80 15.30 18.78 -0.60
C SER A 80 15.98 18.13 -1.81
N VAL A 81 15.23 18.06 -2.93
CA VAL A 81 15.74 17.54 -4.19
C VAL A 81 16.86 18.43 -4.75
N SER A 82 16.68 19.75 -4.73
CA SER A 82 17.68 20.70 -5.21
C SER A 82 18.97 20.62 -4.39
N ARG A 83 18.86 20.53 -3.06
CA ARG A 83 20.02 20.35 -2.16
C ARG A 83 20.79 19.06 -2.46
N LEU A 84 20.08 17.95 -2.68
CA LEU A 84 20.71 16.68 -3.05
C LEU A 84 21.39 16.75 -4.42
N ASN A 85 20.81 17.47 -5.37
CA ASN A 85 21.40 17.68 -6.69
C ASN A 85 22.75 18.44 -6.62
N TYR A 86 22.90 19.40 -5.69
CA TYR A 86 24.19 20.06 -5.43
C TYR A 86 25.29 19.09 -4.96
N PHE A 87 24.93 18.02 -4.26
CA PHE A 87 25.86 16.96 -3.85
C PHE A 87 26.06 15.87 -4.93
N GLY A 88 25.65 16.12 -6.18
CA GLY A 88 25.82 15.21 -7.30
C GLY A 88 24.81 14.04 -7.34
N VAL A 89 23.77 14.08 -6.49
CA VAL A 89 22.70 13.07 -6.53
C VAL A 89 21.77 13.33 -7.71
N LYS A 90 21.71 12.36 -8.64
CA LYS A 90 20.81 12.42 -9.79
C LYS A 90 19.35 12.29 -9.34
N THR A 91 18.60 13.40 -9.39
CA THR A 91 17.17 13.50 -9.02
C THR A 91 16.30 12.39 -9.60
N ARG A 92 16.48 12.04 -10.87
CA ARG A 92 15.67 10.99 -11.54
C ARG A 92 15.77 9.64 -10.84
N TRP A 93 16.98 9.26 -10.40
CA TRP A 93 17.21 7.98 -9.72
C TRP A 93 16.68 7.99 -8.29
N LEU A 94 16.67 9.15 -7.63
CA LEU A 94 16.06 9.31 -6.31
C LEU A 94 14.53 9.18 -6.38
N MET A 95 13.89 9.84 -7.35
CA MET A 95 12.43 9.75 -7.53
C MET A 95 11.98 8.34 -7.88
N LEU A 96 12.72 7.62 -8.74
CA LEU A 96 12.45 6.21 -9.03
C LEU A 96 12.64 5.33 -7.80
N ALA A 97 13.67 5.58 -6.98
CA ALA A 97 13.87 4.84 -5.74
C ALA A 97 12.76 5.10 -4.72
N ASP A 98 12.27 6.34 -4.62
CA ASP A 98 11.14 6.71 -3.76
C ASP A 98 9.84 6.04 -4.23
N LEU A 99 9.59 5.99 -5.54
CA LEU A 99 8.44 5.29 -6.11
C LEU A 99 8.48 3.80 -5.77
N LEU A 100 9.61 3.14 -6.00
CA LEU A 100 9.77 1.72 -5.70
C LEU A 100 9.63 1.45 -4.19
N ALA A 101 10.20 2.30 -3.34
CA ALA A 101 10.09 2.16 -1.89
C ALA A 101 8.63 2.30 -1.43
N GLN A 102 7.88 3.21 -2.04
CA GLN A 102 6.46 3.41 -1.77
C GLN A 102 5.63 2.19 -2.20
N ILE A 103 5.89 1.62 -3.38
CA ILE A 103 5.23 0.38 -3.83
C ILE A 103 5.48 -0.75 -2.83
N VAL A 104 6.72 -0.94 -2.39
CA VAL A 104 7.06 -1.99 -1.42
C VAL A 104 6.39 -1.75 -0.07
N CYS A 105 6.32 -0.51 0.41
CA CYS A 105 5.64 -0.21 1.67
C CYS A 105 4.13 -0.43 1.57
N ALA A 106 3.51 -0.01 0.46
CA ALA A 106 2.08 -0.19 0.22
C ALA A 106 1.71 -1.68 0.09
N THR A 107 2.50 -2.49 -0.63
CA THR A 107 2.26 -3.93 -0.72
C THR A 107 2.44 -4.62 0.63
N MET A 108 3.42 -4.19 1.44
CA MET A 108 3.59 -4.71 2.79
C MET A 108 2.40 -4.35 3.70
N GLY A 109 1.86 -3.13 3.59
CA GLY A 109 0.65 -2.73 4.30
C GLY A 109 -0.59 -3.52 3.90
N ILE A 110 -0.78 -3.77 2.60
CA ILE A 110 -1.87 -4.62 2.10
C ILE A 110 -1.69 -6.06 2.61
N ALA A 111 -0.47 -6.60 2.59
CA ALA A 111 -0.19 -7.94 3.11
C ALA A 111 -0.51 -8.04 4.60
N LEU A 112 -0.12 -7.05 5.41
CA LEU A 112 -0.47 -6.98 6.83
C LEU A 112 -1.99 -6.90 7.04
N ALA A 113 -2.69 -6.10 6.24
CA ALA A 113 -4.14 -5.98 6.29
C ALA A 113 -4.83 -7.32 5.96
N MET A 114 -4.33 -8.06 4.97
CA MET A 114 -4.83 -9.40 4.64
C MET A 114 -4.58 -10.41 5.77
N ILE A 115 -3.42 -10.37 6.44
CA ILE A 115 -3.12 -11.22 7.59
C ILE A 115 -4.11 -10.94 8.73
N VAL A 116 -4.38 -9.67 9.03
CA VAL A 116 -5.37 -9.29 10.05
C VAL A 116 -6.78 -9.75 9.65
N GLY A 117 -7.15 -9.56 8.38
CA GLY A 117 -8.40 -10.05 7.81
C GLY A 117 -8.57 -11.58 7.96
N TRP A 118 -7.50 -12.33 7.71
CA TRP A 118 -7.48 -13.78 7.87
C TRP A 118 -7.65 -14.22 9.33
N LEU A 119 -6.91 -13.60 10.26
CA LEU A 119 -6.93 -13.97 11.68
C LEU A 119 -8.26 -13.68 12.36
N TRP A 120 -8.88 -12.52 12.09
CA TRP A 120 -10.05 -12.06 12.85
C TRP A 120 -11.38 -12.28 12.11
N PHE A 121 -11.38 -12.24 10.78
CA PHE A 121 -12.61 -12.29 9.98
C PHE A 121 -12.70 -13.54 9.10
N LYS A 122 -11.81 -14.51 9.28
CA LYS A 122 -11.73 -15.76 8.50
C LYS A 122 -11.69 -15.50 6.99
N LEU A 123 -11.00 -14.44 6.58
CA LEU A 123 -10.82 -14.08 5.18
C LEU A 123 -10.18 -15.23 4.41
N LYS A 124 -10.85 -15.77 3.39
CA LYS A 124 -10.26 -16.76 2.49
C LYS A 124 -9.50 -16.04 1.40
N ALA A 125 -8.20 -16.30 1.30
CA ALA A 125 -7.43 -15.86 0.15
C ALA A 125 -8.01 -16.51 -1.12
N PRO A 126 -8.29 -15.75 -2.20
CA PRO A 126 -8.68 -16.33 -3.46
C PRO A 126 -7.56 -17.24 -3.96
N GLY A 127 -7.90 -18.47 -4.35
CA GLY A 127 -6.92 -19.41 -4.90
C GLY A 127 -6.30 -18.85 -6.18
N ALA A 128 -5.02 -19.13 -6.41
CA ALA A 128 -4.29 -18.66 -7.59
C ALA A 128 -4.97 -19.03 -8.92
N GLY A 129 -5.81 -20.08 -8.94
CA GLY A 129 -6.63 -20.46 -10.10
C GLY A 129 -7.57 -19.35 -10.57
N TYR A 130 -8.16 -18.54 -9.67
CA TYR A 130 -9.03 -17.44 -10.07
C TYR A 130 -8.27 -16.28 -10.72
N PHE A 131 -7.00 -16.11 -10.38
CA PHE A 131 -6.13 -15.12 -11.02
C PHE A 131 -5.82 -15.51 -12.47
N PHE A 132 -5.51 -16.79 -12.72
CA PHE A 132 -5.30 -17.29 -14.08
C PHE A 132 -6.59 -17.29 -14.89
N ALA A 133 -7.74 -17.66 -14.29
CA ALA A 133 -9.06 -17.55 -14.92
C ALA A 133 -9.38 -16.10 -15.35
N TYR A 134 -9.10 -15.12 -14.49
CA TYR A 134 -9.28 -13.70 -14.80
C TYR A 134 -8.39 -13.23 -15.96
N ILE A 135 -7.11 -13.62 -16.00
CA ILE A 135 -6.19 -13.25 -17.08
C ILE A 135 -6.57 -13.93 -18.40
N LEU A 136 -6.98 -15.20 -18.32
CA LEU A 136 -7.34 -15.98 -19.50
C LEU A 136 -8.76 -15.71 -20.00
N GLN A 137 -9.56 -14.95 -19.25
CA GLN A 137 -11.01 -14.76 -19.49
C GLN A 137 -11.77 -16.09 -19.65
N ILE A 138 -11.37 -17.11 -18.87
CA ILE A 138 -12.01 -18.44 -18.84
C ILE A 138 -12.79 -18.61 -17.54
#